data_AF-R0J707-F1
#
_entry.id   AF-R0J707-F1
#
_cell.length_a   1.000
_cell.length_b   1.000
_cell.length_c   1.000
_cell.angle_alpha   90.00
_cell.angle_beta   90.00
_cell.angle_gamma   90.00
#
_symmetry.space_group_name_H-M   'P 1'
#
loop_
_entity.id
_entity.type
_entity.pdbx_description
1 polymer ?
#
loop_
_entity_poly.entity_id
_entity_poly.type
_entity_poly.pdbx_seq_one_letter_code
_entity_poly.pdbx_strand_id
1 'polypeptide(L)' 'HVPLHSALDYSSDVHTSSLRSVCFSPEGLYLATVADDRLLRIWALELRSPVAFAPMTNGLCCMYFPHGGFIATG' A
#
# COMPACT_ATOMS: atom_id res chain seq x y z
N HIS A 1 -7.00 44.09 7.58
CA HIS A 1 -7.13 42.91 6.70
C HIS A 1 -5.80 42.16 6.74
N VAL A 2 -5.72 41.08 7.51
CA VAL A 2 -4.52 40.21 7.60
C VAL A 2 -4.78 39.01 6.70
N PRO A 3 -3.92 38.68 5.72
CA PRO A 3 -4.06 37.46 4.96
C PRO A 3 -3.57 36.29 5.81
N LEU A 4 -4.45 35.31 6.04
CA LEU A 4 -4.09 33.99 6.52
C LEU A 4 -3.38 33.25 5.38
N HIS A 5 -2.06 33.37 5.28
CA HIS A 5 -1.29 32.36 4.54
C HIS A 5 -1.24 31.11 5.41
N SER A 6 -2.26 30.27 5.25
CA SER A 6 -2.16 28.83 5.47
C SER A 6 -1.23 28.24 4.40
N ALA A 7 0.03 28.64 4.42
CA ALA A 7 1.09 27.89 3.79
C ALA A 7 1.43 26.79 4.79
N LEU A 8 0.62 25.73 4.78
CA LEU A 8 1.22 24.42 5.02
C LEU A 8 2.30 24.31 3.96
N ASP A 9 3.53 24.56 4.38
CA ASP A 9 4.74 24.10 3.73
C ASP A 9 4.68 22.57 3.78
N TYR A 10 3.76 22.02 2.97
CA TYR A 10 3.75 20.62 2.62
C TYR A 10 4.90 20.48 1.63
N SER A 11 6.12 20.62 2.17
CA SER A 11 7.36 20.30 1.50
C SER A 11 7.10 18.99 0.80
N SER A 12 7.04 19.06 -0.52
CA SER A 12 6.66 18.00 -1.44
C SER A 12 7.68 16.87 -1.49
N ASP A 13 8.40 16.66 -0.39
CA ASP A 13 9.35 15.58 -0.11
C ASP A 13 8.67 14.38 0.54
N VAL A 14 7.34 14.35 0.56
CA VAL A 14 6.57 13.13 0.80
C VAL A 14 6.03 12.67 -0.54
N HIS A 15 6.86 12.01 -1.33
CA HIS A 15 6.35 11.14 -2.38
C HIS A 15 5.61 9.97 -1.70
N THR A 16 4.37 10.21 -1.25
CA THR A 16 3.42 9.15 -0.92
C THR A 16 3.16 8.41 -2.22
N SER A 17 3.90 7.33 -2.48
CA SER A 17 3.66 6.50 -3.66
C SER A 17 2.19 6.11 -3.73
N SER A 18 1.55 6.35 -4.88
CA SER A 18 0.13 6.10 -5.04
C SER A 18 -0.14 4.61 -4.85
N LEU A 19 -1.12 4.29 -4.01
CA LEU A 19 -1.63 2.93 -3.89
C LEU A 19 -2.38 2.58 -5.17
N ARG A 20 -2.00 1.48 -5.80
CA ARG A 20 -2.66 0.98 -7.01
C ARG A 20 -3.77 -0.02 -6.71
N SER A 21 -3.59 -0.85 -5.68
CA SER A 21 -4.54 -1.89 -5.35
C SER A 21 -4.40 -2.38 -3.91
N VAL A 22 -5.51 -2.90 -3.37
CA VAL A 22 -5.59 -3.50 -2.04
C VAL A 22 -6.41 -4.79 -2.12
N CYS A 23 -6.03 -5.81 -1.35
CA CYS A 23 -6.78 -7.06 -1.28
C CYS A 23 -6.72 -7.67 0.12
N PHE A 24 -7.87 -7.98 0.70
CA PHE A 24 -7.97 -8.71 1.96
C PHE A 24 -7.82 -10.20 1.74
N SER A 25 -7.27 -10.89 2.73
CA SER A 25 -7.35 -12.34 2.77
C SER A 25 -8.77 -12.82 3.05
N PRO A 26 -9.20 -13.98 2.50
CA PRO A 26 -10.53 -14.54 2.74
C PRO A 26 -10.83 -14.77 4.22
N GLU A 27 -9.82 -15.14 4.99
CA GLU A 27 -9.90 -15.34 6.44
C GLU A 27 -9.89 -14.04 7.25
N GLY A 28 -9.65 -12.89 6.60
CA GLY A 28 -9.69 -11.56 7.25
C GLY A 28 -8.50 -11.28 8.18
N LEU A 29 -7.41 -12.03 8.07
CA LEU A 29 -6.22 -11.86 8.93
C LEU A 29 -5.18 -10.95 8.30
N TYR A 30 -5.15 -10.87 6.96
CA TYR A 30 -4.14 -10.14 6.22
C TYR A 30 -4.73 -9.16 5.21
N LEU A 31 -3.96 -8.13 4.91
CA LEU A 31 -4.20 -7.17 3.84
C LEU A 31 -2.94 -7.09 2.97
N ALA A 32 -3.10 -7.21 1.67
CA ALA A 32 -2.06 -6.91 0.69
C ALA A 32 -2.30 -5.54 0.08
N THR A 33 -1.22 -4.79 -0.14
CA THR A 33 -1.25 -3.49 -0.82
C THR A 33 -0.12 -3.39 -1.82
N VAL A 34 -0.39 -2.82 -3.00
CA VAL A 34 0.60 -2.54 -4.04
C VAL A 34 0.63 -1.03 -4.31
N ALA A 35 1.83 -0.46 -4.44
CA ALA A 35 2.01 0.97 -4.70
C ALA A 35 3.02 1.24 -5.84
N ASP A 36 3.08 2.51 -6.25
CA ASP A 36 4.04 3.01 -7.24
C ASP A 36 5.51 2.89 -6.81
N ASP A 37 5.79 2.67 -5.52
CA ASP A 37 7.12 2.42 -4.98
C ASP A 37 7.68 1.03 -5.32
N ARG A 38 6.98 0.27 -6.16
CA ARG A 38 7.44 -1.05 -6.64
C ARG A 38 7.52 -2.08 -5.51
N LEU A 39 6.70 -1.92 -4.47
CA LEU A 39 6.61 -2.85 -3.35
C LEU A 39 5.17 -3.37 -3.19
N LEU A 40 5.05 -4.70 -3.08
CA LEU A 40 3.92 -5.37 -2.43
C LEU A 40 4.19 -5.38 -0.92
N ARG A 41 3.20 -5.00 -0.13
CA ARG A 41 3.25 -5.08 1.34
C ARG A 41 2.15 -5.99 1.84
N ILE A 42 2.48 -6.82 2.81
CA ILE A 42 1.53 -7.65 3.54
C ILE A 42 1.43 -7.12 4.97
N TRP A 43 0.20 -6.87 5.39
CA TRP A 43 -0.16 -6.37 6.71
C TRP A 43 -0.92 -7.48 7.43
N ALA A 44 -0.53 -7.83 8.65
CA ALA A 44 -1.41 -8.58 9.53
C ALA A 44 -2.31 -7.55 10.24
N LEU A 45 -3.62 -7.72 10.20
CA LEU A 45 -4.55 -6.69 10.69
C LEU A 45 -4.46 -6.47 12.21
N GLU A 46 -4.04 -7.49 12.95
CA GLU A 46 -3.75 -7.41 14.39
C GLU A 46 -2.49 -6.58 14.70
N LEU A 47 -1.62 -6.38 13.70
CA LEU A 47 -0.35 -5.66 13.85
C LEU A 47 -0.45 -4.30 13.18
N ARG A 48 0.07 -3.26 13.85
CA ARG A 48 0.11 -1.89 13.30
C ARG A 48 1.24 -1.67 12.28
N SER A 49 1.88 -2.75 11.80
CA SER A 49 3.03 -2.71 10.92
C SER A 49 2.97 -3.82 9.87
N PRO A 50 3.60 -3.65 8.70
CA PRO A 50 3.69 -4.72 7.71
C PRO A 50 4.51 -5.88 8.27
N VAL A 51 4.10 -7.10 7.92
CA VAL A 51 4.78 -8.34 8.29
C VAL A 51 5.69 -8.86 7.18
N ALA A 52 5.46 -8.43 5.92
CA ALA A 52 6.29 -8.80 4.80
C ALA A 52 6.26 -7.75 3.68
N PHE A 53 7.31 -7.76 2.86
CA PHE A 53 7.48 -6.93 1.68
C PHE A 53 8.02 -7.79 0.53
N ALA A 54 7.57 -7.52 -0.69
CA ALA A 54 8.12 -8.14 -1.90
C ALA A 54 8.34 -7.07 -2.98
N PRO A 55 9.55 -6.98 -3.57
CA PRO A 55 9.79 -6.13 -4.73
C PRO A 55 8.95 -6.56 -5.93
N MET A 56 8.43 -5.59 -6.69
CA MET A 56 7.66 -5.81 -7.90
C MET A 56 8.06 -4.83 -8.98
N THR A 57 8.29 -5.31 -10.20
CA THR A 57 8.73 -4.42 -11.28
C THR A 57 7.61 -3.50 -11.79
N ASN A 58 6.38 -4.00 -11.84
CA ASN A 58 5.16 -3.28 -12.25
C ASN A 58 3.94 -3.96 -11.60
N GLY A 59 3.64 -3.69 -10.34
CA GLY A 59 2.40 -4.19 -9.75
C GLY A 59 1.24 -3.23 -10.04
N LEU A 60 0.26 -3.63 -10.84
CA LEU A 60 -0.96 -2.85 -11.07
C LEU A 60 -2.12 -3.30 -10.17
N CYS A 61 -2.21 -4.59 -9.88
CA CYS A 61 -3.21 -5.12 -8.97
C CYS A 61 -2.68 -6.26 -8.10
N CYS A 62 -3.34 -6.51 -6.98
CA CYS A 62 -3.13 -7.70 -6.16
C CYS A 62 -4.45 -8.40 -5.86
N MET A 63 -4.41 -9.73 -5.80
CA MET A 63 -5.52 -10.57 -5.40
C MET A 63 -5.02 -11.70 -4.51
N TYR A 64 -5.78 -12.03 -3.47
CA TYR A 64 -5.52 -13.19 -2.64
C TYR A 64 -5.90 -14.46 -3.39
N PHE A 65 -5.00 -15.43 -3.38
CA PHE A 65 -5.17 -16.73 -3.99
C PHE A 65 -5.79 -17.71 -2.99
N PRO A 66 -6.87 -18.44 -3.34
CA PRO A 66 -7.65 -19.21 -2.37
C PRO A 66 -6.89 -20.33 -1.63
N HIS A 67 -5.68 -20.67 -2.07
CA HIS A 67 -4.82 -21.71 -1.49
C HIS A 67 -3.62 -21.15 -0.72
N GLY A 68 -3.72 -19.90 -0.26
CA GLY A 68 -2.85 -19.36 0.79
C GLY A 68 -1.69 -18.50 0.31
N GLY A 69 -1.90 -17.66 -0.71
CA GLY A 69 -0.89 -16.75 -1.21
C GLY A 69 -1.49 -15.48 -1.80
N PHE A 70 -0.63 -14.55 -2.23
CA PHE A 70 -1.05 -13.35 -2.96
C PHE A 70 -0.49 -13.43 -4.37
N ILE A 71 -1.32 -13.16 -5.37
CA ILE A 71 -0.87 -12.94 -6.74
C ILE A 71 -0.93 -11.42 -6.96
N ALA A 72 0.15 -10.87 -7.48
CA ALA A 72 0.17 -9.48 -7.91
C ALA A 72 0.63 -9.44 -9.37
N THR A 73 -0.20 -8.86 -10.23
CA THR A 73 0.01 -8.83 -11.68
C THR A 73 0.26 -7.40 -12.15
N GLY A 74 1.04 -7.30 -13.22
CA GLY A 74 1.39 -6.06 -13.90
C GLY A 74 0.65 -5.82 -15.18
#